data_AF-A0A7J8NDF4-F1
#
_entry.id   AF-A0A7J8NDF4-F1
#
_cell.length_a   1.000
_cell.length_b   1.000
_cell.length_c   1.000
_cell.angle_alpha   90.00
_cell.angle_beta   90.00
_cell.angle_gamma   90.00
#
_symmetry.space_group_name_H-M   'P 1'
#
loop_
_entity.id
_entity.type
_entity.pdbx_description
1 polymer ?
#
loop_
_entity_poly.entity_id
_entity_poly.type
_entity_poly.pdbx_seq_one_letter_code
_entity_poly.pdbx_strand_id
1 'polypeptide(L)'
;VRTIIRKSFKAALDENDILISPAAPSAAYKIGEKKNDPLAMYAGDIMTVNVNLAGLPALVLPCGFVEGGAVGLPVGLQIIGAAFDE
;
A
#
# COMPACT_ATOMS: atom_id res chain seq x y z
N VAL A 1 -14.44 0.37 -12.84
CA VAL A 1 -13.90 0.50 -11.46
C VAL A 1 -12.86 1.61 -11.34
N ARG A 2 -11.82 1.69 -12.19
CA ARG A 2 -10.77 2.74 -12.15
C ARG A 2 -11.29 4.17 -11.97
N THR A 3 -12.29 4.59 -12.74
CA THR A 3 -12.87 5.95 -12.64
C THR A 3 -13.46 6.24 -11.25
N ILE A 4 -14.06 5.25 -10.60
CA ILE A 4 -14.66 5.39 -9.27
C ILE A 4 -13.54 5.54 -8.23
N ILE A 5 -12.49 4.72 -8.33
CA ILE A 5 -11.30 4.81 -7.46
C ILE A 5 -10.69 6.21 -7.57
N ARG A 6 -10.41 6.68 -8.78
CA ARG A 6 -9.83 8.01 -9.01
C ARG A 6 -10.69 9.14 -8.43
N LYS A 7 -12.02 9.06 -8.59
CA LYS A 7 -12.95 10.04 -8.00
C LYS A 7 -12.91 10.01 -6.47
N SER A 8 -12.79 8.82 -5.87
CA SER A 8 -12.74 8.66 -4.42
C SER A 8 -11.46 9.24 -3.82
N PHE A 9 -10.30 8.95 -4.42
CA PHE A 9 -9.03 9.55 -4.01
C PHE A 9 -9.04 11.07 -4.18
N LYS A 10 -9.57 11.56 -5.32
CA LYS A 10 -9.68 13.00 -5.55
C LYS A 10 -10.53 13.68 -4.47
N ALA A 11 -11.70 13.13 -4.15
CA ALA A 11 -12.57 13.69 -3.12
C ALA A 11 -11.87 13.73 -1.74
N ALA A 12 -11.16 12.66 -1.38
CA ALA A 12 -10.43 12.61 -0.11
C ALA A 12 -9.25 13.62 -0.06
N LEU A 13 -8.53 13.81 -1.16
CA LEU A 13 -7.42 14.77 -1.28
C LEU A 13 -7.89 16.22 -1.47
N ASP A 14 -9.14 16.44 -1.90
CA ASP A 14 -9.72 17.80 -1.92
C ASP A 14 -10.01 18.30 -0.49
N GLU A 15 -10.13 17.38 0.49
CA GLU A 15 -10.37 17.69 1.91
C GLU A 15 -9.12 17.52 2.81
N ASN A 16 -8.04 16.91 2.29
CA ASN A 16 -6.84 16.56 3.06
C ASN A 16 -5.59 16.70 2.19
N ASP A 17 -4.48 17.13 2.76
CA ASP A 17 -3.23 17.30 2.00
C ASP A 17 -2.61 15.96 1.58
N ILE A 18 -2.70 14.95 2.46
CA ILE A 18 -2.14 13.61 2.24
C ILE A 18 -3.07 12.52 2.77
N LEU A 19 -2.93 11.32 2.21
CA LEU A 19 -3.57 10.10 2.72
C LEU A 19 -2.50 9.13 3.21
N ILE A 20 -2.81 8.38 4.26
CA ILE A 20 -1.91 7.38 4.84
C ILE A 20 -2.54 5.99 4.85
N SER A 21 -1.72 4.96 4.63
CA SER A 21 -2.12 3.56 4.64
C SER A 21 -0.91 2.69 4.98
N PRO A 22 -1.07 1.47 5.53
CA PRO A 22 -0.01 0.47 5.42
C PRO A 22 0.39 0.24 3.96
N ALA A 23 1.68 -0.03 3.71
CA ALA A 23 2.18 -0.35 2.38
C ALA A 23 1.82 -1.78 1.93
N ALA A 24 1.52 -2.67 2.88
CA ALA A 24 1.12 -4.04 2.63
C ALA A 24 0.13 -4.50 3.72
N PRO A 25 -0.76 -5.47 3.43
CA PRO A 25 -1.74 -5.97 4.40
C PRO A 25 -1.12 -6.84 5.50
N SER A 26 0.12 -7.31 5.32
CA SER A 26 0.86 -8.10 6.29
C SER A 26 2.36 -7.79 6.20
N ALA A 27 3.13 -8.25 7.19
CA ALA A 27 4.57 -8.33 7.06
C ALA A 27 5.00 -9.32 5.96
N ALA A 28 6.29 -9.33 5.65
CA ALA A 28 6.87 -10.23 4.65
C ALA A 28 6.59 -11.70 5.00
N TYR A 29 6.01 -12.42 4.05
CA TYR A 29 5.81 -13.87 4.12
C TYR A 29 7.09 -14.63 3.71
N LYS A 30 7.18 -15.91 4.07
CA LYS A 30 8.36 -16.72 3.76
C LYS A 30 8.46 -17.02 2.27
N ILE A 31 9.69 -17.29 1.81
CA ILE A 31 9.94 -17.70 0.43
C ILE A 31 9.16 -18.99 0.14
N GLY A 32 8.36 -18.97 -0.93
CA GLY A 32 7.56 -20.10 -1.36
C GLY A 32 6.21 -20.25 -0.65
N GLU A 33 5.93 -19.47 0.40
CA GLU A 33 4.71 -19.59 1.22
C GLU A 33 3.42 -19.43 0.40
N LYS A 34 3.44 -18.51 -0.58
CA LYS A 34 2.30 -18.23 -1.47
C LYS A 34 2.46 -18.75 -2.90
N LYS A 35 3.48 -19.59 -3.16
CA LYS A 35 3.84 -20.01 -4.53
C LYS A 35 2.72 -20.74 -5.26
N ASN A 36 1.96 -21.57 -4.54
CA ASN A 36 0.90 -22.41 -5.12
C ASN A 36 -0.47 -21.76 -5.07
N ASP A 37 -0.58 -20.54 -4.52
CA ASP A 37 -1.83 -19.77 -4.46
C ASP A 37 -1.61 -18.35 -5.03
N PRO A 38 -1.78 -18.18 -6.36
CA PRO A 38 -1.60 -16.90 -7.03
C PRO A 38 -2.53 -15.81 -6.50
N LEU A 39 -3.75 -16.16 -6.04
CA LEU A 39 -4.70 -15.18 -5.52
C LEU A 39 -4.22 -14.63 -4.17
N ALA A 40 -3.70 -15.50 -3.30
CA ALA A 40 -3.08 -15.06 -2.04
C ALA A 40 -1.85 -14.17 -2.26
N MET A 41 -1.10 -14.39 -3.35
CA MET A 41 0.00 -13.52 -3.75
C MET A 41 -0.50 -12.14 -4.18
N TYR A 42 -1.52 -12.06 -5.04
CA TYR A 42 -2.10 -10.78 -5.48
C TYR A 42 -2.76 -9.98 -4.36
N ALA A 43 -3.32 -10.65 -3.35
CA ALA A 43 -3.84 -9.98 -2.17
C ALA A 43 -2.78 -9.12 -1.44
N GLY A 44 -1.49 -9.40 -1.66
CA GLY A 44 -0.39 -8.57 -1.14
C GLY A 44 -0.41 -7.13 -1.63
N ASP A 45 -0.93 -6.88 -2.84
CA ASP A 45 -0.92 -5.56 -3.49
C ASP A 45 -2.23 -4.77 -3.30
N ILE A 46 -3.13 -5.26 -2.44
CA ILE A 46 -4.47 -4.66 -2.25
C ILE A 46 -4.40 -3.20 -1.77
N MET A 47 -3.33 -2.84 -1.04
CA MET A 47 -3.10 -1.49 -0.50
C MET A 47 -2.38 -0.55 -1.48
N THR A 48 -1.75 -1.09 -2.54
CA THR A 48 -0.87 -0.32 -3.44
C THR A 48 -1.49 -0.11 -4.81
N VAL A 49 -2.18 -1.12 -5.37
CA VAL A 49 -2.72 -1.07 -6.74
C VAL A 49 -3.70 0.10 -6.97
N ASN A 50 -4.43 0.49 -5.93
CA ASN A 50 -5.40 1.59 -6.01
C ASN A 50 -4.73 2.94 -6.31
N VAL A 51 -3.50 3.15 -5.82
CA VAL A 51 -2.69 4.35 -6.10
C VAL A 51 -2.31 4.41 -7.57
N ASN A 52 -1.84 3.29 -8.15
CA ASN A 52 -1.51 3.20 -9.57
C ASN A 52 -2.73 3.47 -10.46
N LEU A 53 -3.90 2.94 -10.09
CA LEU A 53 -5.14 3.15 -10.82
C LEU A 53 -5.62 4.61 -10.78
N ALA A 54 -5.43 5.28 -9.64
CA ALA A 54 -5.71 6.71 -9.46
C ALA A 54 -4.70 7.60 -10.20
N GLY A 55 -3.47 7.12 -10.42
CA GLY A 55 -2.39 7.86 -11.07
C GLY A 55 -1.81 8.93 -10.16
N LEU A 56 -1.59 8.59 -8.89
CA LEU A 56 -1.09 9.49 -7.85
C LEU A 56 0.32 9.10 -7.40
N PRO A 57 1.11 10.05 -6.88
CA PRO A 57 2.36 9.73 -6.23
C PRO A 57 2.14 9.09 -4.86
N ALA A 58 3.07 8.21 -4.48
CA ALA A 58 3.14 7.67 -3.13
C ALA A 58 4.58 7.34 -2.73
N LEU A 59 4.87 7.50 -1.43
CA LEU A 59 6.13 7.16 -0.80
C LEU A 59 5.89 6.13 0.31
N VAL A 60 6.82 5.18 0.49
CA VAL A 60 6.79 4.24 1.61
C VAL A 60 8.01 4.44 2.50
N LEU A 61 7.75 4.59 3.81
CA LEU A 61 8.77 4.72 4.85
C LEU A 61 8.60 3.63 5.92
N PRO A 62 9.68 3.12 6.53
CA PRO A 62 9.57 2.20 7.65
C PRO A 62 8.96 2.90 8.87
N CYS A 63 7.94 2.30 9.48
CA CYS A 63 7.24 2.86 10.63
C CYS A 63 7.23 1.96 11.87
N GLY A 64 7.87 0.78 11.80
CA GLY A 64 7.97 -0.13 12.93
C GLY A 64 8.44 -1.51 12.51
N PHE A 65 8.41 -2.43 13.47
CA PHE A 65 8.74 -3.83 13.27
C PHE A 65 7.67 -4.72 13.91
N VAL A 66 7.36 -5.85 13.27
CA VAL A 66 6.59 -6.93 13.89
C VAL A 66 7.51 -8.08 14.28
N GLU A 67 7.18 -8.71 15.39
CA GLU A 67 7.86 -9.91 15.86
C GLU A 67 7.28 -11.15 15.15
N GLY A 68 8.15 -12.02 14.62
CA GLY A 68 7.70 -13.20 13.87
C GLY A 68 8.80 -14.19 13.47
N GLY A 69 10.04 -13.97 13.92
CA GLY A 69 11.21 -14.80 13.61
C GLY A 69 12.45 -14.36 14.41
N ALA A 70 13.64 -14.81 14.03
CA ALA A 70 14.90 -14.44 14.69
C ALA A 70 15.28 -12.94 14.56
N VAL A 71 14.66 -12.24 13.60
CA VAL A 71 14.84 -10.81 13.33
C VAL A 71 13.45 -10.19 13.14
N GLY A 72 13.22 -9.00 13.71
CA GLY A 72 11.97 -8.25 13.51
C GLY A 72 11.78 -7.86 12.05
N LEU A 73 10.55 -8.01 11.53
CA LEU A 73 10.23 -7.69 10.14
C LEU A 73 9.73 -6.24 10.03
N PRO A 74 10.24 -5.43 9.10
CA PRO A 74 9.82 -4.04 8.97
C PRO A 74 8.37 -3.91 8.48
N VAL A 75 7.69 -2.86 8.96
CA VAL A 75 6.38 -2.43 8.51
C VAL A 75 6.53 -1.11 7.75
N GLY A 76 5.91 -1.02 6.57
CA GLY A 76 5.90 0.18 5.76
C GLY A 76 4.64 1.02 5.97
N LEU A 77 4.81 2.31 6.20
CA LEU A 77 3.77 3.34 6.10
C LEU A 77 3.84 3.95 4.69
N GLN A 78 2.73 3.87 3.97
CA GLN A 78 2.51 4.49 2.67
C GLN A 78 1.85 5.86 2.86
N ILE A 79 2.45 6.88 2.26
CA ILE A 79 1.94 8.26 2.19
C ILE A 79 1.59 8.53 0.73
N ILE A 80 0.39 9.03 0.46
CA ILE A 80 -0.15 9.25 -0.89
C ILE A 80 -0.49 10.74 -1.02
N GLY A 81 0.08 11.39 -2.03
CA GLY A 81 -0.12 12.82 -2.30
C GLY A 81 -1.04 13.08 -3.49
N ALA A 82 -1.34 14.36 -3.72
CA ALA A 82 -2.01 14.80 -4.93
C ALA A 82 -1.12 14.66 -6.17
N ALA A 83 -1.72 14.71 -7.37
CA ALA A 83 -0.96 14.58 -8.60
C ALA A 83 0.05 15.74 -8.74
N PHE A 84 1.33 15.40 -8.99
CA PHE A 84 2.45 16.33 -9.13
C PHE A 84 2.85 17.07 -7.84
N ASP A 85 2.54 16.48 -6.68
CA ASP A 85 2.83 17.02 -5.34
C ASP A 85 3.79 16.08 -4.57
N GLU A 86 4.83 15.58 -5.26
CA GLU A 86 5.94 14.81 -4.68
C GLU A 86 6.91 15.65 -3.84
#